data_AF-A0A1D6MXM9-F1
#
_entry.id   AF-A0A1D6MXM9-F1
#
_cell.length_a   1.000
_cell.length_b   1.000
_cell.length_c   1.000
_cell.angle_alpha   90.00
_cell.angle_beta   90.00
_cell.angle_gamma   90.00
#
_symmetry.space_group_name_H-M   'P 1'
#
loop_
_entity.id
_entity.type
_entity.pdbx_description
1 polymer ?
#
loop_
_entity_poly.entity_id
_entity_poly.type
_entity_poly.pdbx_seq_one_letter_code
_entity_poly.pdbx_strand_id
1 'polypeptide(L)'
;MTVAVLTAAKESVAMGSAILNSIAPEEPKVVVPEYGETADIQDKEVSMEQLCSISTYDQWTPLSVSGQLPKPRYKHGAVVIQQKMYVFGGNHNGRYLGDIQVLDFKTLSWSKLEAKSQAEPSESAGAVPFSACAGHSVIQWGNKILCLAGHTREPAESLSVKEFDPQTCTWSTLRTYGRSPSSRGGQSVTLVGDTLVVFGGEGHGRSLLNDLHILDLETMTWDEFETTGTPPSPRSEHAAACFAERYLLIFGGGSHSTCFSDLHLLDTQTMEWSRPKQQGVTPESRAGHAGVTIGEYWFITGGGNSRKGVSDTLVLNLSTYEWSVLTNLEARAPPVSEAYALKASLKPSVPSQQINESDTNGFSPLSVAENSSRKVIFEIEELKDEKIVSLVCSLKHAFFHYQPGNRADNSKTLGQVVMVEQNEIENRLNQEHLQSLRLKQELTGLENRNAELTEASYISLTKLCKTAENELHLVQDQLSIEQTRASKFENEISDIQQRLQKMDTLEKEIESLRYELDSTVSEEESSSGNELHRSRGFWRWNG
;
A
#
# COMPACT_ATOMS: atom_id res chain seq x y z
N MET A 1 -7.85 12.91 5.84
CA MET A 1 -6.80 11.88 6.00
C MET A 1 -6.76 11.58 7.48
N THR A 2 -7.12 10.36 7.87
CA THR A 2 -7.04 9.97 9.28
C THR A 2 -5.70 9.28 9.48
N VAL A 3 -4.89 9.76 10.42
CA VAL A 3 -3.59 9.16 10.74
C VAL A 3 -3.82 8.25 11.94
N ALA A 4 -3.49 6.98 11.78
CA ALA A 4 -3.47 6.02 12.87
C ALA A 4 -2.03 5.56 13.08
N VAL A 5 -1.65 5.33 14.33
CA VAL A 5 -0.35 4.78 14.70
C VAL A 5 -0.58 3.49 15.46
N LEU A 6 0.22 2.48 15.15
CA LEU A 6 0.28 1.27 15.95
C LEU A 6 1.10 1.56 17.20
N THR A 7 0.44 1.58 18.35
CA THR A 7 1.06 1.80 19.66
C THR A 7 1.12 0.48 20.42
N ALA A 8 1.97 0.45 21.43
CA ALA A 8 2.17 -0.72 22.25
C ALA A 8 1.44 -0.53 23.60
N ALA A 9 0.75 -1.57 24.05
CA ALA A 9 -0.12 -1.49 25.22
C ALA A 9 0.62 -0.99 26.47
N LYS A 10 0.02 0.00 27.15
CA LYS A 10 0.41 0.41 28.51
C LYS A 10 -0.16 -0.63 29.48
N GLU A 11 0.63 -1.62 29.89
CA GLU A 11 0.25 -2.44 31.04
C GLU A 11 0.44 -1.64 32.34
N SER A 12 -0.66 -1.13 32.89
CA SER A 12 -0.77 -0.90 34.32
C SER A 12 -2.17 -1.30 34.77
N VAL A 13 -2.32 -2.46 35.40
CA VAL A 13 -3.05 -2.67 36.66
C VAL A 13 -2.70 -4.08 37.15
N ALA A 14 -2.10 -4.12 38.34
CA ALA A 14 -2.01 -5.32 39.15
C ALA A 14 -3.37 -5.65 39.77
N MET A 15 -3.82 -6.91 39.66
CA MET A 15 -4.68 -7.68 40.58
C MET A 15 -5.01 -8.99 39.82
N GLY A 16 -4.77 -10.20 40.31
CA GLY A 16 -5.11 -10.75 41.61
C GLY A 16 -5.83 -12.07 41.32
N SER A 17 -5.24 -13.19 41.75
CA SER A 17 -5.75 -14.55 41.52
C SER A 17 -7.20 -14.71 41.99
N ALA A 18 -8.12 -15.12 41.11
CA ALA A 18 -9.40 -15.72 41.50
C ALA A 18 -10.00 -16.62 40.40
N ILE A 19 -9.80 -17.92 40.60
CA ILE A 19 -10.65 -19.08 40.33
C ILE A 19 -11.93 -18.86 39.49
N LEU A 20 -12.01 -19.60 38.38
CA LEU A 20 -13.20 -19.87 37.57
C LEU A 20 -14.34 -20.48 38.40
N ASN A 21 -15.56 -19.96 38.23
CA ASN A 21 -16.76 -20.77 38.24
C ASN A 21 -17.83 -20.23 37.28
N SER A 22 -18.36 -21.16 36.49
CA SER A 22 -19.44 -21.06 35.52
C SER A 22 -20.78 -20.58 36.10
N ILE A 23 -21.61 -19.92 35.28
CA ILE A 23 -23.02 -20.27 34.95
C ILE A 23 -23.58 -19.25 33.94
N ALA A 24 -24.51 -19.73 33.10
CA ALA A 24 -25.05 -19.18 31.85
C ALA A 24 -26.23 -18.16 32.07
N PRO A 25 -26.99 -17.73 31.04
CA PRO A 25 -27.39 -16.33 30.83
C PRO A 25 -28.80 -15.97 31.32
N GLU A 26 -29.06 -14.69 31.62
CA GLU A 26 -30.42 -14.12 31.73
C GLU A 26 -30.55 -12.77 31.01
N GLU A 27 -31.74 -12.57 30.43
CA GLU A 27 -32.20 -11.51 29.51
C GLU A 27 -32.20 -10.08 30.10
N PRO A 28 -32.20 -9.03 29.24
CA PRO A 28 -32.03 -7.65 29.69
C PRO A 28 -33.35 -7.05 30.23
N LYS A 29 -33.34 -6.63 31.50
CA LYS A 29 -34.33 -5.72 32.06
C LYS A 29 -33.83 -4.28 31.94
N VAL A 30 -34.66 -3.45 31.30
CA VAL A 30 -34.55 -1.99 31.23
C VAL A 30 -34.65 -1.40 32.64
N VAL A 31 -33.62 -0.67 33.07
CA VAL A 31 -33.67 0.23 34.23
C VAL A 31 -32.93 1.52 33.86
N VAL A 32 -33.65 2.64 33.89
CA VAL A 32 -33.11 4.00 33.92
C VAL A 32 -32.84 4.37 35.38
N PRO A 33 -31.70 5.01 35.69
CA PRO A 33 -31.72 5.99 36.76
C PRO A 33 -30.98 7.30 36.43
N GLU A 34 -31.40 8.32 37.17
CA GLU A 34 -31.12 9.75 37.10
C GLU A 34 -29.69 10.17 37.51
N TYR A 35 -29.34 11.35 37.02
CA TYR A 35 -28.36 12.35 37.45
C TYR A 35 -27.49 12.13 38.70
N GLY A 36 -26.17 12.33 38.47
CA GLY A 36 -25.35 13.22 39.29
C GLY A 36 -24.19 12.55 40.00
N GLU A 37 -22.96 12.74 39.51
CA GLU A 37 -21.78 13.03 40.33
C GLU A 37 -20.57 13.40 39.45
N THR A 38 -19.86 14.45 39.86
CA THR A 38 -18.67 15.01 39.23
C THR A 38 -17.44 14.15 39.53
N ALA A 39 -16.67 13.80 38.50
CA ALA A 39 -15.36 13.18 38.65
C ALA A 39 -14.30 13.95 37.85
N ASP A 40 -13.25 14.35 38.56
CA ASP A 40 -12.04 15.03 38.09
C ASP A 40 -11.42 14.35 36.86
N ILE A 41 -11.22 15.13 35.80
CA ILE A 41 -10.40 14.75 34.65
C ILE A 41 -8.97 15.19 34.98
N GLN A 42 -8.15 14.26 35.47
CA GLN A 42 -6.70 14.43 35.48
C GLN A 42 -6.17 14.33 34.04
N ASP A 43 -5.77 15.48 33.50
CA ASP A 43 -5.01 15.59 32.26
C ASP A 43 -3.69 14.83 32.38
N LYS A 44 -3.60 13.67 31.71
CA LYS A 44 -2.34 12.96 31.52
C LYS A 44 -1.65 13.51 30.27
N GLU A 45 -0.72 14.42 30.52
CA GLU A 45 0.31 14.85 29.58
C GLU A 45 1.12 13.62 29.10
N VAL A 46 1.03 13.29 27.81
CA VAL A 46 1.78 12.17 27.21
C VAL A 46 3.09 12.72 26.66
N SER A 47 4.19 12.50 27.37
CA SER A 47 5.53 12.83 26.88
C SER A 47 6.10 11.68 26.01
N MET A 48 6.80 12.07 24.93
CA MET A 48 7.41 11.18 23.93
C MET A 48 8.49 10.22 24.48
N GLU A 49 8.88 10.34 25.74
CA GLU A 49 9.87 9.47 26.38
C GLU A 49 9.30 8.10 26.81
N GLN A 50 7.97 7.94 26.83
CA GLN A 50 7.31 6.67 27.14
C GLN A 50 7.26 5.66 25.98
N LEU A 51 7.72 6.02 24.78
CA LEU A 51 7.62 5.15 23.59
C LEU A 51 8.82 4.20 23.39
N CYS A 52 9.86 4.27 24.22
CA CYS A 52 11.11 3.51 24.04
C CYS A 52 11.34 2.36 25.04
N SER A 53 10.27 1.77 25.59
CA SER A 53 10.40 0.55 26.41
C SER A 53 9.20 -0.38 26.26
N ILE A 54 8.82 -0.72 25.02
CA ILE A 54 7.57 -1.48 24.81
C ILE A 54 7.81 -2.75 23.98
N SER A 55 7.40 -3.89 24.56
CA SER A 55 7.65 -5.24 24.06
C SER A 55 6.55 -5.80 23.16
N THR A 56 5.38 -5.15 23.04
CA THR A 56 4.25 -5.67 22.25
C THR A 56 3.39 -4.55 21.64
N TYR A 57 3.47 -4.37 20.31
CA TYR A 57 2.61 -3.46 19.53
C TYR A 57 1.30 -4.17 19.16
N ASP A 58 0.19 -3.88 19.82
CA ASP A 58 -1.07 -4.63 19.64
C ASP A 58 -2.31 -3.76 19.40
N GLN A 59 -2.19 -2.42 19.45
CA GLN A 59 -3.35 -1.54 19.32
C GLN A 59 -3.16 -0.40 18.33
N TRP A 60 -4.19 -0.13 17.55
CA TRP A 60 -4.28 1.06 16.71
C TRP A 60 -4.81 2.25 17.53
N THR A 61 -4.08 3.36 17.48
CA THR A 61 -4.49 4.61 18.11
C THR A 61 -4.72 5.68 17.05
N PRO A 62 -5.92 6.31 17.00
CA PRO A 62 -6.12 7.47 16.15
C PRO A 62 -5.31 8.65 16.70
N LEU A 63 -4.60 9.35 15.81
CA LEU A 63 -3.91 10.59 16.18
C LEU A 63 -4.83 11.79 15.98
N SER A 64 -5.03 12.55 17.06
CA SER A 64 -5.64 13.88 16.99
C SER A 64 -4.64 14.85 16.37
N VAL A 65 -4.92 15.27 15.15
CA VAL A 65 -4.04 16.16 14.37
C VAL A 65 -4.70 17.52 14.12
N SER A 66 -3.89 18.57 14.04
CA SER A 66 -4.31 19.95 13.79
C SER A 66 -3.68 20.51 12.50
N GLY A 67 -3.89 21.81 12.21
CA GLY A 67 -3.24 22.50 11.09
C GLY A 67 -3.95 22.34 9.74
N GLN A 68 -3.20 22.58 8.66
CA GLN A 68 -3.73 22.53 7.30
C GLN A 68 -3.83 21.09 6.80
N LEU A 69 -5.00 20.49 6.97
CA LEU A 69 -5.22 19.08 6.60
C LEU A 69 -5.02 18.84 5.09
N PRO A 70 -4.29 17.78 4.70
CA PRO A 70 -4.17 17.41 3.31
C PRO A 70 -5.48 16.89 2.75
N LYS A 71 -5.72 17.15 1.46
CA LYS A 71 -6.84 16.52 0.73
C LYS A 71 -6.78 14.99 0.86
N PRO A 72 -7.93 14.30 1.01
CA PRO A 72 -7.98 12.84 0.95
C PRO A 72 -7.29 12.32 -0.32
N ARG A 73 -6.39 11.36 -0.19
CA ARG A 73 -5.55 10.89 -1.30
C ARG A 73 -5.20 9.42 -1.14
N TYR A 74 -5.02 8.73 -2.25
CA TYR A 74 -4.56 7.34 -2.31
C TYR A 74 -3.35 7.25 -3.24
N LYS A 75 -2.60 6.14 -3.18
CA LYS A 75 -1.37 5.94 -3.96
C LYS A 75 -0.34 7.08 -3.82
N HIS A 76 -0.24 7.66 -2.62
CA HIS A 76 0.76 8.68 -2.27
C HIS A 76 2.00 8.02 -1.69
N GLY A 77 3.16 8.67 -1.78
CA GLY A 77 4.34 8.26 -1.03
C GLY A 77 4.36 8.90 0.35
N ALA A 78 4.67 8.14 1.40
CA ALA A 78 4.88 8.67 2.74
C ALA A 78 6.18 8.15 3.35
N VAL A 79 6.96 9.03 3.98
CA VAL A 79 8.21 8.66 4.65
C VAL A 79 8.40 9.50 5.91
N VAL A 80 8.95 8.87 6.96
CA VAL A 80 9.30 9.57 8.20
C VAL A 80 10.80 9.83 8.21
N ILE A 81 11.16 11.10 8.43
CA ILE A 81 12.53 11.49 8.70
C ILE A 81 12.51 12.28 10.01
N GLN A 82 13.28 11.79 11.00
CA GLN A 82 13.33 12.37 12.34
C GLN A 82 11.93 12.45 12.97
N GLN A 83 11.45 13.64 13.30
CA GLN A 83 10.13 13.88 13.91
C GLN A 83 9.10 14.41 12.91
N LYS A 84 9.31 14.22 11.61
CA LYS A 84 8.37 14.68 10.56
C LYS A 84 8.04 13.56 9.59
N MET A 85 6.77 13.43 9.28
CA MET A 85 6.29 12.64 8.15
C MET A 85 6.13 13.56 6.95
N TYR A 86 6.70 13.17 5.83
CA TYR A 86 6.53 13.81 4.54
C TYR A 86 5.65 12.93 3.65
N VAL A 87 4.60 13.53 3.09
CA VAL A 87 3.65 12.90 2.19
C VAL A 87 3.71 13.60 0.83
N PHE A 88 3.97 12.83 -0.22
CA PHE A 88 4.18 13.30 -1.57
C PHE A 88 3.08 12.81 -2.50
N GLY A 89 2.53 13.73 -3.28
CA GLY A 89 1.62 13.46 -4.38
C GLY A 89 0.42 12.57 -4.02
N GLY A 90 0.13 11.60 -4.88
CA GLY A 90 -1.04 10.73 -4.81
C GLY A 90 -2.15 11.16 -5.75
N ASN A 91 -3.27 10.46 -5.69
CA ASN A 91 -4.45 10.71 -6.49
C ASN A 91 -5.61 11.18 -5.62
N HIS A 92 -6.28 12.24 -6.07
CA HIS A 92 -7.54 12.71 -5.52
C HIS A 92 -8.55 12.90 -6.65
N ASN A 93 -9.62 12.09 -6.65
CA ASN A 93 -10.70 12.16 -7.65
C ASN A 93 -10.20 12.13 -9.10
N GLY A 94 -9.26 11.23 -9.40
CA GLY A 94 -8.68 11.06 -10.73
C GLY A 94 -7.59 12.07 -11.09
N ARG A 95 -7.24 13.00 -10.19
CA ARG A 95 -6.19 13.99 -10.41
C ARG A 95 -4.95 13.64 -9.60
N TYR A 96 -3.82 13.56 -10.28
CA TYR A 96 -2.53 13.45 -9.62
C TYR A 96 -2.20 14.77 -8.90
N LEU A 97 -1.65 14.62 -7.70
CA LEU A 97 -1.20 15.70 -6.85
C LEU A 97 0.33 15.79 -6.92
N GLY A 98 0.86 17.01 -6.83
CA GLY A 98 2.31 17.28 -6.77
C GLY A 98 2.70 18.11 -5.56
N ASP A 99 1.83 18.17 -4.54
CA ASP A 99 2.09 18.87 -3.30
C ASP A 99 2.89 18.00 -2.31
N ILE A 100 3.52 18.69 -1.37
CA ILE A 100 4.23 18.09 -0.24
C ILE A 100 3.47 18.46 1.03
N GLN A 101 3.06 17.45 1.78
CA GLN A 101 2.32 17.60 3.02
C GLN A 101 3.19 17.08 4.16
N VAL A 102 3.33 17.85 5.23
CA VAL A 102 4.21 17.53 6.34
C VAL A 102 3.41 17.47 7.63
N LEU A 103 3.46 16.33 8.30
CA LEU A 103 2.98 16.16 9.65
C LEU A 103 4.17 16.22 10.60
N ASP A 104 4.17 17.20 11.49
CA ASP A 104 5.14 17.29 12.57
C ASP A 104 4.66 16.47 13.76
N PHE A 105 5.43 15.47 14.19
CA PHE A 105 5.06 14.59 15.30
C PHE A 105 5.19 15.27 16.66
N LYS A 106 5.96 16.36 16.78
CA LYS A 106 6.09 17.11 18.03
C LYS A 106 4.83 17.93 18.31
N THR A 107 4.27 18.55 17.28
CA THR A 107 3.08 19.41 17.40
C THR A 107 1.79 18.72 16.96
N LEU A 108 1.89 17.53 16.37
CA LEU A 108 0.80 16.81 15.71
C LEU A 108 0.02 17.70 14.73
N SER A 109 0.71 18.57 14.00
CA SER A 109 0.11 19.53 13.09
C SER A 109 0.54 19.31 11.64
N TRP A 110 -0.44 19.33 10.74
CA TRP A 110 -0.22 19.32 9.30
C TRP A 110 0.14 20.72 8.77
N SER A 111 1.04 20.73 7.80
CA SER A 111 1.40 21.91 7.01
C SER A 111 1.67 21.53 5.57
N LYS A 112 1.41 22.45 4.64
CA LYS A 112 1.85 22.32 3.25
C LYS A 112 3.25 22.89 3.12
N LEU A 113 4.15 22.13 2.50
CA LEU A 113 5.51 22.57 2.20
C LEU A 113 5.63 22.94 0.72
N GLU A 114 6.16 24.14 0.45
CA GLU A 114 6.47 24.59 -0.90
C GLU A 114 7.95 24.33 -1.17
N ALA A 115 8.24 23.44 -2.12
CA ALA A 115 9.60 23.11 -2.51
C ALA A 115 10.10 24.04 -3.62
N LYS A 116 11.38 24.40 -3.55
CA LYS A 116 12.08 25.16 -4.58
C LYS A 116 12.75 24.20 -5.56
N SER A 117 12.83 24.59 -6.82
CA SER A 117 13.65 23.88 -7.82
C SER A 117 15.05 24.48 -7.79
N GLN A 118 16.11 23.66 -7.66
CA GLN A 118 17.49 24.18 -7.73
C GLN A 118 17.80 24.58 -9.18
N ALA A 119 17.76 25.89 -9.48
CA ALA A 119 18.27 26.45 -10.73
C ALA A 119 19.78 26.67 -10.62
N GLU A 120 20.58 25.76 -11.16
CA GLU A 120 22.00 26.02 -11.44
C GLU A 120 22.12 26.81 -12.77
N PRO A 121 22.97 27.84 -12.84
CA PRO A 121 23.27 28.57 -14.07
C PRO A 121 24.36 27.84 -14.90
N SER A 122 24.13 26.58 -15.24
CA SER A 122 24.97 25.87 -16.21
C SER A 122 24.17 24.90 -17.07
N GLU A 123 24.45 24.93 -18.37
CA GLU A 123 23.78 24.15 -19.41
C GLU A 123 23.94 22.64 -19.15
N SER A 124 22.85 21.95 -18.78
CA SER A 124 22.47 20.57 -19.22
C SER A 124 21.60 19.75 -18.24
N ALA A 125 21.15 20.28 -17.10
CA ALA A 125 20.11 19.63 -16.30
C ALA A 125 19.12 20.66 -15.75
N GLY A 126 18.02 20.89 -16.49
CA GLY A 126 17.00 21.85 -16.10
C GLY A 126 16.36 21.50 -14.76
N ALA A 127 16.19 22.52 -13.91
CA ALA A 127 15.52 22.45 -12.63
C ALA A 127 14.02 22.12 -12.81
N VAL A 128 13.63 20.85 -12.81
CA VAL A 128 12.22 20.45 -13.01
C VAL A 128 11.48 20.38 -11.66
N PRO A 129 10.35 21.11 -11.50
CA PRO A 129 9.46 20.93 -10.36
C PRO A 129 9.03 19.47 -10.20
N PHE A 130 8.70 19.05 -8.97
CA PHE A 130 8.11 17.73 -8.76
C PHE A 130 6.81 17.60 -9.55
N SER A 131 6.80 16.68 -10.51
CA SER A 131 5.65 16.39 -11.35
C SER A 131 4.58 15.68 -10.53
N ALA A 132 3.34 16.15 -10.63
CA ALA A 132 2.22 15.48 -9.99
C ALA A 132 2.15 14.00 -10.41
N CYS A 133 2.14 13.10 -9.43
CA CYS A 133 2.19 11.66 -9.67
C CYS A 133 1.49 10.84 -8.59
N ALA A 134 1.17 9.59 -8.91
CA ALA A 134 0.60 8.61 -7.97
C ALA A 134 1.18 7.21 -8.23
N GLY A 135 1.26 6.38 -7.19
CA GLY A 135 1.83 5.02 -7.25
C GLY A 135 3.35 5.01 -7.31
N HIS A 136 3.99 6.14 -6.95
CA HIS A 136 5.44 6.25 -6.80
C HIS A 136 5.88 5.70 -5.45
N SER A 137 7.17 5.41 -5.32
CA SER A 137 7.77 5.00 -4.05
C SER A 137 8.66 6.12 -3.51
N VAL A 138 8.61 6.31 -2.19
CA VAL A 138 9.50 7.24 -1.47
C VAL A 138 10.37 6.46 -0.49
N ILE A 139 11.68 6.68 -0.56
CA ILE A 139 12.67 5.94 0.21
C ILE A 139 13.53 6.93 1.00
N GLN A 140 13.70 6.67 2.29
CA GLN A 140 14.65 7.42 3.10
C GLN A 140 16.07 7.05 2.66
N TRP A 141 16.88 8.04 2.30
CA TRP A 141 18.30 7.87 1.98
C TRP A 141 19.12 8.86 2.80
N GLY A 142 19.65 8.39 3.93
CA GLY A 142 20.26 9.27 4.94
C GLY A 142 19.27 10.30 5.47
N ASN A 143 19.58 11.59 5.29
CA ASN A 143 18.71 12.72 5.65
C ASN A 143 17.88 13.24 4.47
N LYS A 144 17.95 12.58 3.31
CA LYS A 144 17.24 12.95 2.09
C LYS A 144 16.17 11.92 1.76
N ILE A 145 15.32 12.27 0.81
CA ILE A 145 14.21 11.41 0.33
C ILE A 145 14.41 11.16 -1.15
N LEU A 146 14.49 9.90 -1.54
CA LEU A 146 14.42 9.50 -2.93
C LEU A 146 12.97 9.25 -3.31
N CYS A 147 12.56 9.76 -4.46
CA CYS A 147 11.27 9.51 -5.07
C CYS A 147 11.47 8.98 -6.48
N LEU A 148 10.84 7.86 -6.79
CA LEU A 148 10.97 7.20 -8.08
C LEU A 148 9.71 6.45 -8.46
N ALA A 149 9.60 6.16 -9.76
CA ALA A 149 8.43 5.58 -10.40
C ALA A 149 7.15 6.41 -10.17
N GLY A 150 5.99 5.78 -10.37
CA GLY A 150 4.68 6.39 -10.32
C GLY A 150 4.19 6.91 -11.68
N HIS A 151 2.87 6.93 -11.82
CA HIS A 151 2.20 7.47 -12.98
C HIS A 151 2.12 8.99 -12.90
N THR A 152 2.56 9.64 -13.97
CA THR A 152 2.40 11.07 -14.24
C THR A 152 1.37 11.28 -15.34
N ARG A 153 0.92 12.52 -15.53
CA ARG A 153 0.02 12.87 -16.65
C ARG A 153 0.68 12.63 -18.01
N GLU A 154 1.97 12.95 -18.09
CA GLU A 154 2.83 12.71 -19.23
C GLU A 154 3.82 11.61 -18.82
N PRO A 155 3.54 10.35 -19.16
CA PRO A 155 4.40 9.24 -18.76
C PRO A 155 5.74 9.34 -19.49
N ALA A 156 6.82 9.35 -18.73
CA ALA A 156 8.17 9.16 -19.27
C ALA A 156 8.33 7.72 -19.78
N GLU A 157 9.26 7.51 -20.71
CA GLU A 157 9.59 6.15 -21.17
C GLU A 157 10.40 5.38 -20.12
N SER A 158 11.38 6.05 -19.51
CA SER A 158 12.25 5.50 -18.47
C SER A 158 11.92 6.05 -17.08
N LEU A 159 12.23 5.26 -16.05
CA LEU A 159 12.12 5.67 -14.66
C LEU A 159 13.15 6.77 -14.36
N SER A 160 12.70 7.81 -13.65
CA SER A 160 13.55 8.88 -13.13
C SER A 160 13.66 8.80 -11.61
N VAL A 161 14.84 9.11 -11.08
CA VAL A 161 15.09 9.17 -9.64
C VAL A 161 15.21 10.64 -9.24
N LYS A 162 14.31 11.08 -8.38
CA LYS A 162 14.30 12.43 -7.84
C LYS A 162 14.76 12.39 -6.38
N GLU A 163 15.54 13.36 -5.98
CA GLU A 163 15.98 13.56 -4.62
C GLU A 163 15.31 14.82 -4.06
N PHE A 164 14.78 14.71 -2.85
CA PHE A 164 14.31 15.84 -2.08
C PHE A 164 15.16 15.99 -0.83
N ASP A 165 15.68 17.20 -0.62
CA ASP A 165 16.38 17.59 0.59
C ASP A 165 15.41 18.36 1.52
N PRO A 166 15.03 17.77 2.66
CA PRO A 166 14.13 18.42 3.62
C PRO A 166 14.71 19.66 4.30
N GLN A 167 16.04 19.84 4.33
CA GLN A 167 16.68 20.98 4.99
C GLN A 167 16.58 22.24 4.11
N THR A 168 16.88 22.09 2.82
CA THR A 168 16.80 23.19 1.85
C THR A 168 15.42 23.31 1.20
N CYS A 169 14.57 22.29 1.38
CA CYS A 169 13.27 22.14 0.72
C CYS A 169 13.41 22.19 -0.81
N THR A 170 14.42 21.51 -1.36
CA THR A 170 14.69 21.51 -2.79
C THR A 170 14.56 20.14 -3.42
N TRP A 171 14.03 20.11 -4.65
CA TRP A 171 14.10 18.95 -5.52
C TRP A 171 15.31 19.03 -6.45
N SER A 172 15.93 17.88 -6.66
CA SER A 172 16.92 17.64 -7.70
C SER A 172 16.60 16.33 -8.41
N THR A 173 17.00 16.21 -9.68
CA THR A 173 16.93 14.94 -10.41
C THR A 173 18.30 14.29 -10.34
N LEU A 174 18.37 13.07 -9.81
CA LEU A 174 19.62 12.32 -9.78
C LEU A 174 19.88 11.75 -11.17
N ARG A 175 21.10 12.00 -11.66
CA ARG A 175 21.56 11.40 -12.91
C ARG A 175 21.89 9.95 -12.64
N THR A 176 21.20 9.06 -13.35
CA THR A 176 21.44 7.62 -13.30
C THR A 176 22.00 7.12 -14.63
N TYR A 177 22.71 6.01 -14.57
CA TYR A 177 23.39 5.38 -15.70
C TYR A 177 22.88 3.94 -15.90
N GLY A 178 23.37 3.25 -16.92
CA GLY A 178 22.96 1.87 -17.19
C GLY A 178 21.59 1.74 -17.83
N ARG A 179 20.93 0.60 -17.63
CA ARG A 179 19.64 0.28 -18.25
C ARG A 179 18.51 0.62 -17.29
N SER A 180 18.05 1.88 -17.36
CA SER A 180 16.92 2.31 -16.53
C SER A 180 15.63 1.54 -16.90
N PRO A 181 14.85 1.07 -15.91
CA PRO A 181 13.59 0.41 -16.16
C PRO A 181 12.58 1.32 -16.85
N SER A 182 11.59 0.71 -17.49
CA SER A 182 10.41 1.43 -17.98
C SER A 182 9.65 2.13 -16.85
N SER A 183 9.08 3.29 -17.16
CA SER A 183 8.19 3.98 -16.23
C SER A 183 6.98 3.12 -15.85
N ARG A 184 6.64 3.12 -14.56
CA ARG A 184 5.68 2.20 -13.95
C ARG A 184 5.07 2.80 -12.69
N GLY A 185 3.92 2.31 -12.26
CA GLY A 185 3.29 2.66 -10.98
C GLY A 185 2.85 1.42 -10.21
N GLY A 186 2.72 1.53 -8.88
CA GLY A 186 2.31 0.42 -8.02
C GLY A 186 3.38 -0.68 -7.89
N GLN A 187 4.62 -0.40 -8.28
CA GLN A 187 5.79 -1.20 -7.98
C GLN A 187 6.16 -1.14 -6.50
N SER A 188 6.94 -2.11 -6.04
CA SER A 188 7.70 -1.97 -4.79
C SER A 188 9.10 -1.46 -5.07
N VAL A 189 9.59 -0.55 -4.23
CA VAL A 189 11.02 -0.19 -4.16
C VAL A 189 11.49 -0.43 -2.73
N THR A 190 12.53 -1.23 -2.56
CA THR A 190 13.07 -1.59 -1.24
C THR A 190 14.57 -1.30 -1.19
N LEU A 191 15.02 -0.63 -0.15
CA LEU A 191 16.44 -0.46 0.15
C LEU A 191 16.99 -1.76 0.75
N VAL A 192 17.99 -2.36 0.09
CA VAL A 192 18.70 -3.57 0.53
C VAL A 192 20.20 -3.25 0.51
N GLY A 193 20.79 -3.12 1.71
CA GLY A 193 22.14 -2.56 1.86
C GLY A 193 22.19 -1.15 1.26
N ASP A 194 23.10 -0.93 0.32
CA ASP A 194 23.30 0.33 -0.41
C ASP A 194 22.67 0.32 -1.82
N THR A 195 21.73 -0.59 -2.08
CA THR A 195 21.05 -0.72 -3.38
C THR A 195 19.54 -0.56 -3.25
N LEU A 196 18.89 0.01 -4.26
CA LEU A 196 17.43 -0.02 -4.39
C LEU A 196 17.01 -1.15 -5.31
N VAL A 197 16.18 -2.04 -4.79
CA VAL A 197 15.58 -3.13 -5.56
C VAL A 197 14.15 -2.76 -5.94
N VAL A 198 13.88 -2.66 -7.24
CA VAL A 198 12.58 -2.37 -7.84
C VAL A 198 11.98 -3.65 -8.38
N PHE A 199 10.75 -3.97 -7.99
CA PHE A 199 10.06 -5.17 -8.46
C PHE A 199 8.62 -4.88 -8.89
N GLY A 200 8.26 -5.41 -10.07
CA GLY A 200 6.91 -5.43 -10.62
C GLY A 200 6.33 -4.05 -10.93
N GLY A 201 5.02 -3.90 -10.75
CA GLY A 201 4.25 -2.70 -11.05
C GLY A 201 3.46 -2.79 -12.36
N GLU A 202 2.76 -1.71 -12.69
CA GLU A 202 2.02 -1.52 -13.94
C GLU A 202 2.74 -0.50 -14.82
N GLY A 203 3.19 -0.92 -16.00
CA GLY A 203 3.86 -0.09 -17.01
C GLY A 203 2.92 0.48 -18.06
N HIS A 204 3.48 0.84 -19.22
CA HIS A 204 2.71 1.34 -20.36
C HIS A 204 1.62 0.35 -20.81
N GLY A 205 0.48 0.87 -21.27
CA GLY A 205 -0.63 0.03 -21.76
C GLY A 205 -1.28 -0.85 -20.68
N ARG A 206 -1.10 -0.51 -19.40
CA ARG A 206 -1.55 -1.32 -18.25
C ARG A 206 -0.92 -2.71 -18.20
N SER A 207 0.29 -2.85 -18.73
CA SER A 207 1.05 -4.09 -18.67
C SER A 207 1.56 -4.32 -17.25
N LEU A 208 1.18 -5.44 -16.63
CA LEU A 208 1.71 -5.84 -15.33
C LEU A 208 3.09 -6.47 -15.51
N LEU A 209 3.98 -6.19 -14.57
CA LEU A 209 5.38 -6.56 -14.65
C LEU A 209 5.77 -7.48 -13.48
N ASN A 210 6.78 -8.31 -13.68
CA ASN A 210 7.48 -9.11 -12.65
C ASN A 210 9.01 -9.06 -12.82
N ASP A 211 9.50 -8.03 -13.51
CA ASP A 211 10.93 -7.77 -13.68
C ASP A 211 11.54 -7.20 -12.39
N LEU A 212 12.85 -7.38 -12.27
CA LEU A 212 13.67 -6.93 -11.15
C LEU A 212 14.75 -5.98 -11.67
N HIS A 213 14.82 -4.79 -11.10
CA HIS A 213 15.86 -3.81 -11.42
C HIS A 213 16.55 -3.37 -10.14
N ILE A 214 17.88 -3.26 -10.19
CA ILE A 214 18.66 -2.80 -9.05
C ILE A 214 19.37 -1.51 -9.43
N LEU A 215 19.22 -0.49 -8.58
CA LEU A 215 20.01 0.73 -8.64
C LEU A 215 21.05 0.69 -7.53
N ASP A 216 22.31 0.65 -7.92
CA ASP A 216 23.42 0.91 -7.01
C ASP A 216 23.44 2.40 -6.65
N LEU A 217 23.33 2.73 -5.36
CA LEU A 217 23.29 4.12 -4.89
C LEU A 217 24.68 4.76 -4.75
N GLU A 218 25.76 3.98 -4.78
CA GLU A 218 27.13 4.49 -4.81
C GLU A 218 27.49 4.95 -6.23
N THR A 219 27.19 4.11 -7.23
CA THR A 219 27.54 4.39 -8.63
C THR A 219 26.42 5.07 -9.42
N MET A 220 25.20 5.10 -8.88
CA MET A 220 23.98 5.56 -9.55
C MET A 220 23.72 4.82 -10.88
N THR A 221 24.07 3.53 -10.95
CA THR A 221 23.93 2.70 -12.16
C THR A 221 22.81 1.69 -11.98
N TRP A 222 21.93 1.62 -12.99
CA TRP A 222 20.90 0.60 -13.10
C TRP A 222 21.45 -0.65 -13.75
N ASP A 223 21.22 -1.76 -13.07
CA ASP A 223 21.50 -3.10 -13.56
C ASP A 223 20.22 -3.94 -13.58
N GLU A 224 20.08 -4.70 -14.66
CA GLU A 224 19.04 -5.70 -14.83
C GLU A 224 19.67 -7.07 -14.56
N PHE A 225 19.03 -7.86 -13.69
CA PHE A 225 19.55 -9.15 -13.29
C PHE A 225 18.61 -10.26 -13.72
N GLU A 226 19.19 -11.32 -14.29
CA GLU A 226 18.49 -12.58 -14.46
C GLU A 226 18.33 -13.23 -13.09
N THR A 227 17.10 -13.61 -12.76
CA THR A 227 16.79 -14.33 -11.52
C THR A 227 16.48 -15.78 -11.82
N THR A 228 16.79 -16.66 -10.88
CA THR A 228 16.50 -18.09 -10.96
C THR A 228 15.39 -18.47 -9.99
N GLY A 229 14.96 -19.74 -10.01
CA GLY A 229 13.90 -20.23 -9.14
C GLY A 229 12.50 -19.88 -9.61
N THR A 230 11.56 -19.67 -8.68
CA THR A 230 10.14 -19.41 -9.01
C THR A 230 9.74 -17.99 -8.64
N PRO A 231 9.84 -17.02 -9.57
CA PRO A 231 9.49 -15.63 -9.29
C PRO A 231 7.98 -15.45 -9.06
N PRO A 232 7.57 -14.31 -8.45
CA PRO A 232 6.18 -13.92 -8.42
C PRO A 232 5.64 -13.71 -9.84
N SER A 233 4.35 -14.01 -10.04
CA SER A 233 3.62 -13.63 -11.25
C SER A 233 3.57 -12.10 -11.43
N PRO A 234 3.41 -11.58 -12.66
CA PRO A 234 3.22 -10.16 -12.91
C PRO A 234 2.13 -9.55 -12.02
N ARG A 235 2.49 -8.48 -11.31
CA ARG A 235 1.65 -7.89 -10.26
C ARG A 235 1.98 -6.43 -9.99
N SER A 236 0.99 -5.72 -9.45
CA SER A 236 1.14 -4.38 -8.88
C SER A 236 0.46 -4.29 -7.53
N GLU A 237 0.75 -3.23 -6.78
CA GLU A 237 0.13 -2.91 -5.48
C GLU A 237 0.37 -4.03 -4.43
N HIS A 238 1.49 -4.75 -4.55
CA HIS A 238 2.01 -5.66 -3.53
C HIS A 238 2.82 -4.89 -2.48
N ALA A 239 3.02 -5.50 -1.31
CA ALA A 239 3.98 -4.99 -0.33
C ALA A 239 5.31 -5.75 -0.43
N ALA A 240 6.38 -5.05 -0.10
CA ALA A 240 7.72 -5.63 -0.01
C ALA A 240 8.39 -5.29 1.31
N ALA A 241 9.27 -6.17 1.76
CA ALA A 241 10.10 -5.97 2.95
C ALA A 241 11.51 -6.49 2.72
N CYS A 242 12.50 -5.77 3.27
CA CYS A 242 13.86 -6.27 3.40
C CYS A 242 14.04 -6.90 4.78
N PHE A 243 14.63 -8.10 4.80
CA PHE A 243 15.05 -8.80 6.00
C PHE A 243 16.55 -9.11 5.96
N ALA A 244 17.23 -8.88 7.08
CA ALA A 244 18.67 -9.14 7.26
C ALA A 244 19.57 -8.55 6.15
N GLU A 245 19.19 -7.41 5.57
CA GLU A 245 19.92 -6.71 4.49
C GLU A 245 20.25 -7.58 3.26
N ARG A 246 19.52 -8.69 3.07
CA ARG A 246 19.79 -9.69 2.01
C ARG A 246 18.53 -10.27 1.39
N TYR A 247 17.48 -10.44 2.18
CA TYR A 247 16.27 -11.10 1.72
C TYR A 247 15.21 -10.07 1.37
N LEU A 248 14.73 -10.10 0.13
CA LEU A 248 13.57 -9.33 -0.30
C LEU A 248 12.35 -10.23 -0.26
N LEU A 249 11.37 -9.88 0.56
CA LEU A 249 10.09 -10.56 0.62
C LEU A 249 9.05 -9.77 -0.17
N ILE A 250 8.23 -10.48 -0.96
CA ILE A 250 7.09 -9.93 -1.71
C ILE A 250 5.82 -10.64 -1.25
N PHE A 251 4.82 -9.88 -0.83
CA PHE A 251 3.54 -10.42 -0.38
C PHE A 251 2.35 -9.78 -1.12
N GLY A 252 1.43 -10.63 -1.56
CA GLY A 252 0.17 -10.24 -2.16
C GLY A 252 0.32 -9.47 -3.48
N GLY A 253 -0.49 -8.43 -3.65
CA GLY A 253 -0.63 -7.67 -4.88
C GLY A 253 -1.75 -8.19 -5.76
N GLY A 254 -1.92 -7.58 -6.92
CA GLY A 254 -3.01 -7.89 -7.83
C GLY A 254 -2.58 -7.97 -9.29
N SER A 255 -3.31 -8.80 -10.02
CA SER A 255 -3.46 -8.72 -11.46
C SER A 255 -4.75 -7.97 -11.81
N HIS A 256 -5.09 -7.89 -13.11
CA HIS A 256 -6.34 -7.28 -13.56
C HIS A 256 -7.61 -7.99 -13.08
N SER A 257 -7.51 -9.27 -12.70
CA SER A 257 -8.67 -10.09 -12.32
C SER A 257 -8.58 -10.71 -10.92
N THR A 258 -7.37 -10.88 -10.39
CA THR A 258 -7.14 -11.64 -9.15
C THR A 258 -6.17 -10.91 -8.22
N CYS A 259 -6.45 -10.96 -6.92
CA CYS A 259 -5.49 -10.60 -5.89
C CYS A 259 -4.77 -11.85 -5.39
N PHE A 260 -3.53 -11.69 -4.94
CA PHE A 260 -2.70 -12.78 -4.46
C PHE A 260 -2.57 -12.73 -2.93
N SER A 261 -2.29 -13.88 -2.32
CA SER A 261 -1.91 -14.06 -0.90
C SER A 261 -0.60 -14.85 -0.76
N ASP A 262 0.15 -14.99 -1.85
CA ASP A 262 1.41 -15.69 -1.87
C ASP A 262 2.53 -14.83 -1.27
N LEU A 263 3.49 -15.50 -0.63
CA LEU A 263 4.72 -14.93 -0.12
C LEU A 263 5.88 -15.50 -0.94
N HIS A 264 6.71 -14.62 -1.48
CA HIS A 264 7.93 -14.96 -2.19
C HIS A 264 9.12 -14.33 -1.50
N LEU A 265 10.27 -15.00 -1.60
CA LEU A 265 11.53 -14.55 -1.06
C LEU A 265 12.59 -14.60 -2.16
N LEU A 266 13.25 -13.47 -2.39
CA LEU A 266 14.45 -13.37 -3.20
C LEU A 266 15.65 -13.25 -2.27
N ASP A 267 16.62 -14.12 -2.46
CA ASP A 267 17.96 -13.93 -1.91
C ASP A 267 18.74 -13.01 -2.84
N THR A 268 19.02 -11.77 -2.43
CA THR A 268 19.68 -10.78 -3.30
C THR A 268 21.17 -11.06 -3.50
N GLN A 269 21.74 -12.04 -2.80
CA GLN A 269 23.13 -12.45 -3.02
C GLN A 269 23.23 -13.53 -4.12
N THR A 270 22.27 -14.46 -4.17
CA THR A 270 22.25 -15.54 -5.18
C THR A 270 21.33 -15.24 -6.35
N MET A 271 20.48 -14.23 -6.23
CA MET A 271 19.43 -13.85 -7.18
C MET A 271 18.45 -15.00 -7.47
N GLU A 272 18.18 -15.83 -6.45
CA GLU A 272 17.27 -16.97 -6.53
C GLU A 272 15.96 -16.69 -5.78
N TRP A 273 14.84 -16.91 -6.48
CA TRP A 273 13.51 -16.85 -5.91
C TRP A 273 13.08 -18.19 -5.31
N SER A 274 12.51 -18.11 -4.11
CA SER A 274 11.92 -19.25 -3.42
C SER A 274 10.56 -18.89 -2.82
N ARG A 275 9.81 -19.94 -2.45
CA ARG A 275 8.54 -19.81 -1.72
C ARG A 275 8.71 -20.41 -0.34
N PRO A 276 8.92 -19.59 0.71
CA PRO A 276 9.08 -20.09 2.06
C PRO A 276 7.80 -20.80 2.52
N LYS A 277 7.96 -21.87 3.31
CA LYS A 277 6.83 -22.55 3.94
C LYS A 277 6.27 -21.66 5.05
N GLN A 278 5.08 -21.14 4.82
CA GLN A 278 4.39 -20.26 5.76
C GLN A 278 3.72 -21.07 6.87
N GLN A 279 3.66 -20.49 8.07
CA GLN A 279 3.03 -21.05 9.27
C GLN A 279 2.01 -20.06 9.85
N GLY A 280 1.18 -20.52 10.79
CA GLY A 280 0.19 -19.68 11.44
C GLY A 280 -1.07 -19.46 10.61
N VAL A 281 -1.65 -18.25 10.68
CA VAL A 281 -2.88 -17.93 9.96
C VAL A 281 -2.63 -17.84 8.45
N THR A 282 -3.62 -18.21 7.64
CA THR A 282 -3.53 -18.03 6.18
C THR A 282 -4.05 -16.65 5.80
N PRO A 283 -3.20 -15.73 5.29
CA PRO A 283 -3.66 -14.41 4.89
C PRO A 283 -4.68 -14.47 3.74
N GLU A 284 -5.73 -13.65 3.81
CA GLU A 284 -6.59 -13.41 2.65
C GLU A 284 -5.82 -12.69 1.52
N SER A 285 -6.19 -12.99 0.27
CA SER A 285 -5.65 -12.30 -0.91
C SER A 285 -5.91 -10.80 -0.85
N ARG A 286 -4.88 -9.99 -1.12
CA ARG A 286 -4.99 -8.53 -1.02
C ARG A 286 -4.04 -7.77 -1.92
N ALA A 287 -4.48 -6.64 -2.41
CA ALA A 287 -3.70 -5.62 -3.12
C ALA A 287 -3.90 -4.25 -2.46
N GLY A 288 -2.95 -3.34 -2.64
CA GLY A 288 -3.01 -1.97 -2.12
C GLY A 288 -2.87 -1.89 -0.59
N HIS A 289 -2.22 -2.85 0.05
CA HIS A 289 -2.03 -2.90 1.49
C HIS A 289 -0.74 -2.21 1.94
N ALA A 290 -0.71 -1.79 3.19
CA ALA A 290 0.50 -1.28 3.84
C ALA A 290 1.43 -2.43 4.23
N GLY A 291 2.73 -2.17 4.25
CA GLY A 291 3.69 -2.99 4.99
C GLY A 291 4.71 -2.13 5.72
N VAL A 292 5.03 -2.46 6.98
CA VAL A 292 6.19 -1.89 7.70
C VAL A 292 6.94 -2.94 8.50
N THR A 293 8.26 -2.91 8.46
CA THR A 293 9.11 -3.77 9.29
C THR A 293 9.54 -3.07 10.57
N ILE A 294 9.39 -3.76 11.70
CA ILE A 294 9.89 -3.36 13.02
C ILE A 294 10.60 -4.57 13.62
N GLY A 295 11.92 -4.49 13.74
CA GLY A 295 12.74 -5.65 14.13
C GLY A 295 12.57 -6.81 13.15
N GLU A 296 12.26 -8.00 13.67
CA GLU A 296 12.01 -9.22 12.88
C GLU A 296 10.55 -9.36 12.42
N TYR A 297 9.70 -8.36 12.67
CA TYR A 297 8.27 -8.44 12.38
C TYR A 297 7.87 -7.53 11.22
N TRP A 298 7.07 -8.05 10.30
CA TRP A 298 6.48 -7.29 9.21
C TRP A 298 4.98 -7.14 9.42
N PHE A 299 4.57 -5.91 9.72
CA PHE A 299 3.18 -5.54 9.96
C PHE A 299 2.52 -5.16 8.63
N ILE A 300 1.38 -5.77 8.34
CA ILE A 300 0.60 -5.55 7.12
C ILE A 300 -0.82 -5.17 7.49
N THR A 301 -1.34 -4.10 6.91
CA THR A 301 -2.71 -3.65 7.20
C THR A 301 -3.44 -3.17 5.94
N GLY A 302 -4.75 -3.37 5.95
CA GLY A 302 -5.64 -2.91 4.89
C GLY A 302 -5.46 -3.66 3.57
N GLY A 303 -5.70 -2.94 2.49
CA GLY A 303 -5.83 -3.51 1.15
C GLY A 303 -7.17 -4.20 0.94
N GLY A 304 -7.32 -4.87 -0.20
CA GLY A 304 -8.57 -5.54 -0.55
C GLY A 304 -8.39 -6.58 -1.65
N ASN A 305 -9.41 -7.42 -1.80
CA ASN A 305 -9.59 -8.22 -3.00
C ASN A 305 -10.68 -7.60 -3.89
N SER A 306 -10.97 -8.22 -5.03
CA SER A 306 -11.97 -7.75 -5.99
C SER A 306 -13.41 -7.69 -5.44
N ARG A 307 -13.66 -8.15 -4.21
CA ARG A 307 -15.00 -8.22 -3.58
C ARG A 307 -15.13 -7.36 -2.32
N LYS A 308 -14.09 -7.30 -1.49
CA LYS A 308 -14.10 -6.58 -0.19
C LYS A 308 -12.72 -6.03 0.16
N GLY A 309 -12.71 -4.93 0.91
CA GLY A 309 -11.54 -4.50 1.68
C GLY A 309 -11.30 -5.47 2.83
N VAL A 310 -10.03 -5.67 3.19
CA VAL A 310 -9.63 -6.49 4.33
C VAL A 310 -9.39 -5.59 5.54
N SER A 311 -9.93 -5.98 6.69
CA SER A 311 -9.88 -5.18 7.92
C SER A 311 -8.92 -5.70 8.98
N ASP A 312 -8.21 -6.80 8.71
CA ASP A 312 -7.19 -7.32 9.62
C ASP A 312 -5.88 -6.52 9.52
N THR A 313 -5.15 -6.52 10.64
CA THR A 313 -3.73 -6.22 10.69
C THR A 313 -3.00 -7.52 10.94
N LEU A 314 -2.19 -7.94 9.97
CA LEU A 314 -1.37 -9.15 10.03
C LEU A 314 0.05 -8.81 10.45
N VAL A 315 0.70 -9.77 11.09
CA VAL A 315 2.13 -9.71 11.41
C VAL A 315 2.79 -10.98 10.93
N LEU A 316 3.84 -10.84 10.14
CA LEU A 316 4.72 -11.95 9.77
C LEU A 316 6.00 -11.86 10.59
N ASN A 317 6.36 -12.93 11.29
CA ASN A 317 7.73 -13.10 11.77
C ASN A 317 8.63 -13.48 10.58
N LEU A 318 9.58 -12.61 10.24
CA LEU A 318 10.45 -12.74 9.08
C LEU A 318 11.48 -13.88 9.21
N SER A 319 11.77 -14.31 10.44
CA SER A 319 12.72 -15.39 10.73
C SER A 319 12.06 -16.76 10.69
N THR A 320 10.80 -16.88 11.13
CA THR A 320 10.07 -18.16 11.19
C THR A 320 9.02 -18.35 10.08
N TYR A 321 8.70 -17.28 9.36
CA TYR A 321 7.61 -17.18 8.39
C TYR A 321 6.25 -17.55 8.98
N GLU A 322 6.04 -17.24 10.25
CA GLU A 322 4.79 -17.44 10.97
C GLU A 322 3.92 -16.17 10.92
N TRP A 323 2.70 -16.31 10.41
CA TRP A 323 1.69 -15.27 10.39
C TRP A 323 0.84 -15.29 11.66
N SER A 324 0.61 -14.11 12.23
CA SER A 324 -0.36 -13.89 13.29
C SER A 324 -1.30 -12.73 12.93
N VAL A 325 -2.52 -12.77 13.49
CA VAL A 325 -3.44 -11.63 13.43
C VAL A 325 -3.18 -10.78 14.66
N LEU A 326 -2.83 -9.52 14.45
CA LEU A 326 -2.65 -8.58 15.54
C LEU A 326 -4.00 -8.06 16.05
N THR A 327 -4.84 -7.60 15.13
CA THR A 327 -6.16 -7.07 15.44
C THR A 327 -7.05 -7.07 14.20
N ASN A 328 -8.36 -7.14 14.41
CA ASN A 328 -9.37 -7.02 13.38
C ASN A 328 -10.10 -5.69 13.59
N LEU A 329 -10.03 -4.82 12.60
CA LEU A 329 -10.65 -3.51 12.67
C LEU A 329 -12.09 -3.57 12.16
N GLU A 330 -12.97 -2.75 12.74
CA GLU A 330 -14.34 -2.65 12.26
C GLU A 330 -14.39 -2.03 10.85
N ALA A 331 -15.30 -2.50 9.99
CA ALA A 331 -15.48 -2.01 8.64
C ALA A 331 -15.93 -0.54 8.66
N ARG A 332 -14.96 0.39 8.54
CA ARG A 332 -14.98 1.87 8.50
C ARG A 332 -13.86 2.50 9.36
N ALA A 333 -13.07 1.70 10.07
CA ALA A 333 -11.93 2.20 10.83
C ALA A 333 -10.74 2.62 9.93
N PRO A 334 -9.94 3.62 10.34
CA PRO A 334 -8.88 4.24 9.53
C PRO A 334 -7.76 3.39 8.92
N PRO A 335 -7.54 2.10 9.27
CA PRO A 335 -6.63 1.26 8.49
C PRO A 335 -7.29 0.40 7.39
N VAL A 336 -8.62 0.47 7.21
CA VAL A 336 -9.39 -0.45 6.33
C VAL A 336 -9.37 -0.05 4.84
N SER A 337 -8.81 1.12 4.49
CA SER A 337 -8.54 1.55 3.10
C SER A 337 -7.04 1.65 2.87
N GLU A 338 -6.57 1.34 1.65
CA GLU A 338 -5.16 1.39 1.20
C GLU A 338 -4.23 2.13 2.16
N ALA A 339 -3.71 1.40 3.14
CA ALA A 339 -2.94 1.98 4.23
C ALA A 339 -1.47 2.00 3.81
N TYR A 340 -0.68 2.89 4.41
CA TYR A 340 0.78 2.80 4.42
C TYR A 340 1.25 2.83 5.87
N ALA A 341 2.25 2.03 6.19
CA ALA A 341 2.84 1.95 7.52
C ALA A 341 4.29 2.45 7.46
N LEU A 342 4.69 3.24 8.46
CA LEU A 342 5.87 4.10 8.38
C LEU A 342 7.06 3.46 9.09
N LYS A 343 8.21 3.38 8.43
CA LYS A 343 9.48 3.01 9.06
C LYS A 343 10.20 4.26 9.58
N ALA A 344 10.60 4.26 10.85
CA ALA A 344 11.65 5.13 11.36
C ALA A 344 12.94 4.30 11.48
N SER A 345 13.96 4.61 10.69
CA SER A 345 15.27 3.96 10.82
C SER A 345 16.08 4.66 11.92
N LEU A 346 16.12 4.07 13.11
CA LEU A 346 17.16 4.37 14.10
C LEU A 346 18.36 3.47 13.77
N LYS A 347 19.39 4.03 13.12
CA LYS A 347 20.70 3.37 13.08
C LYS A 347 21.32 3.47 14.48
N PRO A 348 21.69 2.38 15.16
CA PRO A 348 22.55 2.49 16.32
C PRO A 348 23.95 2.90 15.85
N SER A 349 24.37 4.11 16.20
CA SER A 349 25.76 4.54 16.07
C SER A 349 26.61 3.78 17.09
N VAL A 350 27.44 2.84 16.64
CA VAL A 350 28.55 2.32 17.44
C VAL A 350 29.85 2.82 16.83
N PRO A 351 30.71 3.51 17.60
CA PRO A 351 32.00 3.97 17.10
C PRO A 351 32.97 2.79 16.98
N SER A 352 33.73 2.82 15.90
CA SER A 352 34.77 1.85 15.56
C SER A 352 35.88 1.84 16.62
N GLN A 353 36.12 0.70 17.26
CA GLN A 353 37.41 0.39 17.89
C GLN A 353 37.86 -1.01 17.50
N GLN A 354 39.02 -1.07 16.85
CA GLN A 354 39.81 -2.28 16.62
C GLN A 354 40.23 -2.90 17.96
N ILE A 355 39.99 -4.20 18.21
CA ILE A 355 40.93 -5.13 18.89
C ILE A 355 40.66 -6.58 18.45
N ASN A 356 41.78 -7.28 18.20
CA ASN A 356 42.10 -8.66 17.80
C ASN A 356 41.21 -9.86 18.19
N GLU A 357 41.34 -10.89 17.35
CA GLU A 357 40.92 -12.30 17.49
C GLU A 357 41.47 -13.02 18.74
N SER A 358 40.67 -13.90 19.35
CA SER A 358 41.00 -15.33 19.60
C SER A 358 39.87 -16.09 20.34
N ASP A 359 39.57 -17.28 19.80
CA ASP A 359 38.93 -18.51 20.32
C ASP A 359 38.20 -18.56 21.69
N THR A 360 36.95 -19.07 21.70
CA THR A 360 36.55 -20.41 22.24
C THR A 360 35.06 -20.49 22.65
N ASN A 361 34.53 -21.72 22.52
CA ASN A 361 33.22 -22.27 22.86
C ASN A 361 32.49 -21.75 24.12
N GLY A 362 31.14 -21.79 24.08
CA GLY A 362 30.34 -22.21 25.24
C GLY A 362 29.11 -21.38 25.58
N PHE A 363 27.94 -22.03 25.57
CA PHE A 363 26.67 -21.57 26.13
C PHE A 363 26.77 -21.14 27.61
N SER A 364 26.18 -19.99 27.97
CA SER A 364 25.17 -19.78 29.04
C SER A 364 25.07 -18.29 29.45
N PRO A 365 23.90 -17.80 29.89
CA PRO A 365 23.63 -16.39 30.12
C PRO A 365 24.04 -15.94 31.53
N LEU A 366 24.55 -14.71 31.66
CA LEU A 366 24.85 -14.07 32.94
C LEU A 366 24.27 -12.66 33.06
N SER A 367 23.98 -12.36 34.31
CA SER A 367 23.00 -11.44 34.87
C SER A 367 23.56 -10.09 35.32
N VAL A 368 22.67 -9.09 35.34
CA VAL A 368 22.55 -7.95 36.28
C VAL A 368 23.69 -6.93 36.37
N ALA A 369 23.36 -5.65 36.15
CA ALA A 369 23.81 -4.57 37.03
C ALA A 369 22.84 -3.36 36.97
N GLU A 370 22.03 -3.21 38.02
CA GLU A 370 21.42 -1.94 38.40
C GLU A 370 22.53 -0.97 38.82
N ASN A 371 22.45 0.30 38.39
CA ASN A 371 23.15 1.36 39.09
C ASN A 371 22.44 2.71 38.97
N SER A 372 21.87 3.09 40.12
CA SER A 372 22.03 4.38 40.80
C SER A 372 21.54 5.67 40.11
N SER A 373 20.44 6.14 40.69
CA SER A 373 19.89 7.49 40.66
C SER A 373 20.93 8.61 40.81
N ARG A 374 20.91 9.60 39.91
CA ARG A 374 21.35 10.97 40.22
C ARG A 374 20.18 11.94 40.01
N LYS A 375 19.65 12.42 41.14
CA LYS A 375 18.76 13.58 41.23
C LYS A 375 19.48 14.79 40.63
N VAL A 376 18.82 15.45 39.68
CA VAL A 376 19.06 16.85 39.34
C VAL A 376 17.73 17.57 39.53
N ILE A 377 17.71 18.55 40.43
CA ILE A 377 16.59 19.45 40.66
C ILE A 377 16.87 20.69 39.82
N PHE A 378 15.94 21.08 38.94
CA PHE A 378 15.84 22.44 38.42
C PHE A 378 14.38 22.87 38.33
N GLU A 379 14.19 24.15 38.63
CA GLU A 379 12.97 24.87 38.94
C GLU A 379 11.99 25.02 37.75
N ILE A 380 10.69 25.09 38.06
CA ILE A 380 9.62 25.33 37.10
C ILE A 380 9.53 26.85 36.83
N GLU A 381 9.83 27.27 35.60
CA GLU A 381 9.37 28.55 35.04
C GLU A 381 8.03 28.33 34.32
N GLU A 382 6.94 28.89 34.86
CA GLU A 382 5.62 28.93 34.20
C GLU A 382 5.61 30.00 33.08
N LEU A 383 5.23 29.60 31.85
CA LEU A 383 4.92 30.47 30.71
C LEU A 383 3.46 30.23 30.31
N LYS A 384 2.53 31.16 30.56
CA LYS A 384 2.15 32.36 29.76
C LYS A 384 1.29 32.04 28.54
N ASP A 385 -0.03 32.10 28.75
CA ASP A 385 -1.03 32.23 27.71
C ASP A 385 -1.55 33.69 27.68
N GLU A 386 -1.29 34.43 26.60
CA GLU A 386 -1.39 35.91 26.56
C GLU A 386 -2.80 36.46 26.84
N LYS A 387 -3.87 35.69 26.61
CA LYS A 387 -5.25 36.12 26.94
C LYS A 387 -5.59 35.92 28.40
N ILE A 388 -5.09 34.85 29.02
CA ILE A 388 -5.23 34.60 30.46
C ILE A 388 -4.35 35.60 31.22
N VAL A 389 -3.15 35.89 30.73
CA VAL A 389 -2.26 36.92 31.29
C VAL A 389 -2.91 38.32 31.21
N SER A 390 -3.59 38.69 30.12
CA SER A 390 -4.32 39.96 30.03
C SER A 390 -5.47 40.08 31.04
N LEU A 391 -6.26 39.02 31.21
CA LEU A 391 -7.38 39.01 32.15
C LEU A 391 -6.90 39.00 33.62
N VAL A 392 -5.87 38.20 33.91
CA VAL A 392 -5.24 38.09 35.23
C VAL A 392 -4.45 39.37 35.57
N CYS A 393 -3.81 40.03 34.62
CA CYS A 393 -3.17 41.33 34.82
C CYS A 393 -4.19 42.45 35.03
N SER A 394 -5.32 42.43 34.32
CA SER A 394 -6.40 43.41 34.52
C SER A 394 -7.06 43.26 35.89
N LEU A 395 -7.29 42.02 36.33
CA LEU A 395 -7.80 41.70 37.66
C LEU A 395 -6.78 41.99 38.78
N LYS A 396 -5.48 41.70 38.56
CA LYS A 396 -4.40 42.06 39.51
C LYS A 396 -4.20 43.57 39.62
N HIS A 397 -4.30 44.32 38.52
CA HIS A 397 -4.16 45.78 38.53
C HIS A 397 -5.36 46.45 39.23
N ALA A 398 -6.57 45.92 39.04
CA ALA A 398 -7.77 46.37 39.76
C ALA A 398 -7.70 46.07 41.27
N PHE A 399 -7.03 44.97 41.67
CA PHE A 399 -6.85 44.59 43.08
C PHE A 399 -5.76 45.42 43.79
N PHE A 400 -4.68 45.79 43.09
CA PHE A 400 -3.55 46.52 43.69
C PHE A 400 -3.81 48.03 43.89
N HIS A 401 -4.75 48.61 43.15
CA HIS A 401 -5.16 50.01 43.31
C HIS A 401 -6.33 50.22 44.29
N TYR A 402 -6.70 49.20 45.06
CA TYR A 402 -7.74 49.31 46.08
C TYR A 402 -7.25 50.10 47.30
N GLN A 403 -7.44 51.41 47.29
CA GLN A 403 -7.38 52.23 48.50
C GLN A 403 -8.73 52.19 49.23
N PRO A 404 -8.77 51.95 50.55
CA PRO A 404 -10.01 51.86 51.30
C PRO A 404 -10.57 53.28 51.53
N GLY A 405 -11.35 53.77 50.56
CA GLY A 405 -11.84 55.16 50.62
C GLY A 405 -12.93 55.56 49.62
N ASN A 406 -13.94 54.72 49.40
CA ASN A 406 -15.34 55.10 49.07
C ASN A 406 -16.13 53.88 48.58
N ARG A 407 -16.88 53.24 49.48
CA ARG A 407 -17.57 51.96 49.22
C ARG A 407 -18.86 52.06 48.38
N ALA A 408 -19.42 53.24 48.16
CA ALA A 408 -20.80 53.36 47.67
C ALA A 408 -20.96 53.53 46.14
N ASP A 409 -20.01 54.18 45.45
CA ASP A 409 -20.14 54.46 44.01
C ASP A 409 -19.51 53.38 43.12
N ASN A 410 -18.33 52.88 43.46
CA ASN A 410 -17.58 51.93 42.61
C ASN A 410 -18.23 50.53 42.53
N SER A 411 -19.01 50.14 43.55
CA SER A 411 -19.75 48.87 43.55
C SER A 411 -20.93 48.86 42.58
N LYS A 412 -21.53 50.03 42.31
CA LYS A 412 -22.65 50.14 41.36
C LYS A 412 -22.14 50.07 39.92
N THR A 413 -20.99 50.68 39.65
CA THR A 413 -20.37 50.69 38.32
C THR A 413 -19.86 49.30 37.93
N LEU A 414 -19.23 48.56 38.85
CA LEU A 414 -18.77 47.19 38.60
C LEU A 414 -19.95 46.22 38.39
N GLY A 415 -21.01 46.35 39.18
CA GLY A 415 -22.23 45.55 38.99
C GLY A 415 -22.93 45.80 37.65
N GLN A 416 -22.88 47.04 37.14
CA GLN A 416 -23.40 47.37 35.81
C GLN A 416 -22.56 46.77 34.68
N VAL A 417 -21.23 46.79 34.79
CA VAL A 417 -20.33 46.19 33.78
C VAL A 417 -20.52 44.67 33.71
N VAL A 418 -20.58 43.99 34.86
CA VAL A 418 -20.80 42.54 34.92
C VAL A 418 -22.17 42.15 34.36
N MET A 419 -23.22 42.94 34.64
CA MET A 419 -24.54 42.71 34.04
C MET A 419 -24.54 42.85 32.52
N VAL A 420 -23.81 43.83 31.98
CA VAL A 420 -23.73 44.05 30.53
C VAL A 420 -23.00 42.88 29.86
N GLU A 421 -21.85 42.46 30.41
CA GLU A 421 -21.10 41.31 29.90
C GLU A 421 -21.90 40.01 30.02
N GLN A 422 -22.63 39.81 31.11
CA GLN A 422 -23.51 38.65 31.29
C GLN A 422 -24.61 38.60 30.22
N ASN A 423 -25.24 39.74 29.93
CA ASN A 423 -26.25 39.84 28.87
C ASN A 423 -25.64 39.59 27.47
N GLU A 424 -24.42 40.04 27.23
CA GLU A 424 -23.72 39.84 25.96
C GLU A 424 -23.34 38.37 25.74
N ILE A 425 -22.89 37.69 26.80
CA ILE A 425 -22.62 36.24 26.78
C ILE A 425 -23.92 35.45 26.54
N GLU A 426 -25.01 35.82 27.21
CA GLU A 426 -26.31 35.15 27.06
C GLU A 426 -26.86 35.31 25.62
N ASN A 427 -26.73 36.49 25.03
CA ASN A 427 -27.10 36.72 23.64
C ASN A 427 -26.26 35.90 22.66
N ARG A 428 -24.94 35.80 22.89
CA ARG A 428 -24.04 34.97 22.08
C ARG A 428 -24.38 33.49 22.20
N LEU A 429 -24.69 33.01 23.41
CA LEU A 429 -25.10 31.63 23.64
C LEU A 429 -26.40 31.30 22.91
N ASN A 430 -27.37 32.21 22.94
CA ASN A 430 -28.63 32.05 22.20
C ASN A 430 -28.41 32.04 20.68
N GLN A 431 -27.49 32.86 20.17
CA GLN A 431 -27.13 32.88 18.75
C GLN A 431 -26.46 31.57 18.30
N GLU A 432 -25.50 31.07 19.10
CA GLU A 432 -24.83 29.77 18.88
C GLU A 432 -25.83 28.62 18.94
N HIS A 433 -26.80 28.66 19.86
CA HIS A 433 -27.85 27.66 19.95
C HIS A 433 -28.73 27.62 18.70
N LEU A 434 -29.11 28.81 18.18
CA LEU A 434 -29.90 28.93 16.96
C LEU A 434 -29.13 28.43 15.72
N GLN A 435 -27.82 28.69 15.67
CA GLN A 435 -26.93 28.20 14.63
C GLN A 435 -26.76 26.68 14.70
N SER A 436 -26.62 26.12 15.90
CA SER A 436 -26.59 24.66 16.12
C SER A 436 -27.88 23.98 15.64
N LEU A 437 -29.04 24.58 15.91
CA LEU A 437 -30.33 24.07 15.43
C LEU A 437 -30.40 24.07 13.89
N ARG A 438 -29.93 25.14 13.24
CA ARG A 438 -29.90 25.24 11.78
C ARG A 438 -29.00 24.18 11.17
N LEU A 439 -27.79 24.00 11.71
CA LEU A 439 -26.85 22.98 11.23
C LEU A 439 -27.41 21.56 11.42
N LYS A 440 -28.14 21.29 12.51
CA LYS A 440 -28.83 20.01 12.71
C LYS A 440 -29.91 19.76 11.64
N GLN A 441 -30.69 20.78 11.26
CA GLN A 441 -31.66 20.65 10.18
C GLN A 441 -31.01 20.44 8.80
N GLU A 442 -29.87 21.11 8.54
CA GLU A 442 -29.14 20.89 7.29
C GLU A 442 -28.52 19.49 7.24
N LEU A 443 -28.00 19.00 8.36
CA LEU A 443 -27.44 17.65 8.48
C LEU A 443 -28.49 16.58 8.18
N THR A 444 -29.68 16.67 8.79
CA THR A 444 -30.77 15.72 8.52
C THR A 444 -31.25 15.80 7.07
N GLY A 445 -31.27 17.00 6.48
CA GLY A 445 -31.58 17.17 5.06
C GLY A 445 -30.54 16.53 4.13
N LEU A 446 -29.25 16.60 4.48
CA LEU A 446 -28.17 15.95 3.74
C LEU A 446 -28.21 14.42 3.90
N GLU A 447 -28.49 13.91 5.09
CA GLU A 447 -28.64 12.48 5.37
C GLU A 447 -29.77 11.88 4.52
N ASN A 448 -30.92 12.55 4.44
CA ASN A 448 -32.05 12.11 3.61
C ASN A 448 -31.69 12.07 2.11
N ARG A 449 -31.06 13.13 1.58
CA ARG A 449 -30.61 13.13 0.17
C ARG A 449 -29.58 12.04 -0.11
N ASN A 450 -28.70 11.75 0.85
CA ASN A 450 -27.72 10.70 0.71
C ASN A 450 -28.37 9.31 0.69
N ALA A 451 -29.41 9.10 1.49
CA ALA A 451 -30.21 7.87 1.47
C ALA A 451 -30.91 7.68 0.11
N GLU A 452 -31.55 8.72 -0.44
CA GLU A 452 -32.21 8.70 -1.75
C GLU A 452 -31.20 8.39 -2.88
N LEU A 453 -30.03 9.03 -2.87
CA LEU A 453 -28.97 8.76 -3.85
C LEU A 453 -28.43 7.33 -3.76
N THR A 454 -28.31 6.80 -2.54
CA THR A 454 -27.85 5.42 -2.31
C THR A 454 -28.88 4.42 -2.86
N GLU A 455 -30.17 4.66 -2.62
CA GLU A 455 -31.25 3.82 -3.15
C GLU A 455 -31.31 3.89 -4.68
N ALA A 456 -31.23 5.09 -5.27
CA ALA A 456 -31.19 5.26 -6.72
C ALA A 456 -29.98 4.57 -7.36
N SER A 457 -28.80 4.65 -6.73
CA SER A 457 -27.58 3.97 -7.16
C SER A 457 -27.74 2.45 -7.11
N TYR A 458 -28.30 1.92 -6.02
CA TYR A 458 -28.55 0.48 -5.86
C TYR A 458 -29.51 -0.06 -6.92
N ILE A 459 -30.61 0.65 -7.21
CA ILE A 459 -31.57 0.27 -8.25
C ILE A 459 -30.90 0.28 -9.64
N SER A 460 -30.07 1.29 -9.94
CA SER A 460 -29.35 1.38 -11.22
C SER A 460 -28.35 0.24 -11.39
N LEU A 461 -27.56 -0.05 -10.36
CA LEU A 461 -26.59 -1.16 -10.36
C LEU A 461 -27.29 -2.52 -10.53
N THR A 462 -28.42 -2.72 -9.87
CA THR A 462 -29.19 -3.96 -9.99
C THR A 462 -29.72 -4.17 -11.42
N LYS A 463 -30.19 -3.11 -12.08
CA LYS A 463 -30.61 -3.16 -13.49
C LYS A 463 -29.45 -3.50 -14.41
N LEU A 464 -28.29 -2.86 -14.22
CA LEU A 464 -27.07 -3.14 -14.99
C LEU A 464 -26.60 -4.58 -14.82
N CYS A 465 -26.60 -5.12 -13.60
CA CYS A 465 -26.25 -6.51 -13.34
C CYS A 465 -27.21 -7.46 -14.06
N LYS A 466 -28.52 -7.18 -14.02
CA LYS A 466 -29.52 -8.00 -14.72
C LYS A 466 -29.32 -8.00 -16.24
N THR A 467 -28.97 -6.86 -16.83
CA THR A 467 -28.66 -6.77 -18.26
C THR A 467 -27.41 -7.57 -18.61
N ALA A 468 -26.34 -7.44 -17.81
CA ALA A 468 -25.10 -8.18 -18.01
C ALA A 468 -25.30 -9.70 -17.88
N GLU A 469 -26.12 -10.16 -16.94
CA GLU A 469 -26.50 -11.58 -16.81
C GLU A 469 -27.20 -12.10 -18.07
N ASN A 470 -28.12 -11.32 -18.63
CA ASN A 470 -28.84 -11.70 -19.85
C ASN A 470 -27.90 -11.78 -21.06
N GLU A 471 -26.99 -10.81 -21.22
CA GLU A 471 -25.99 -10.83 -22.29
C GLU A 471 -25.03 -12.01 -22.16
N LEU A 472 -24.59 -12.32 -20.93
CA LEU A 472 -23.74 -13.48 -20.67
C LEU A 472 -24.45 -14.78 -21.07
N HIS A 473 -25.73 -14.93 -20.74
CA HIS A 473 -26.49 -16.12 -21.10
C HIS A 473 -26.63 -16.26 -22.63
N LEU A 474 -26.88 -15.16 -23.35
CA LEU A 474 -26.91 -15.15 -24.82
C LEU A 474 -25.56 -15.57 -25.43
N VAL A 475 -24.44 -15.08 -24.89
CA VAL A 475 -23.10 -15.47 -25.36
C VAL A 475 -22.80 -16.93 -25.08
N GLN A 476 -23.22 -17.46 -23.93
CA GLN A 476 -23.07 -18.88 -23.60
C GLN A 476 -23.88 -19.78 -24.54
N ASP A 477 -25.11 -19.39 -24.87
CA ASP A 477 -25.94 -20.12 -25.83
C ASP A 477 -25.30 -20.11 -27.23
N GLN A 478 -24.79 -18.95 -27.67
CA GLN A 478 -24.09 -18.84 -28.95
C GLN A 478 -22.81 -19.69 -28.99
N LEU A 479 -22.05 -19.74 -27.89
CA LEU A 479 -20.85 -20.56 -27.77
C LEU A 479 -21.19 -22.06 -27.89
N SER A 480 -22.27 -22.52 -27.26
CA SER A 480 -22.73 -23.91 -27.35
C SER A 480 -23.08 -24.31 -28.79
N ILE A 481 -23.74 -23.40 -29.53
CA ILE A 481 -24.06 -23.60 -30.95
C ILE A 481 -22.78 -23.72 -31.79
N GLU A 482 -21.82 -22.82 -31.58
CA GLU A 482 -20.56 -22.84 -32.34
C GLU A 482 -19.66 -24.03 -31.97
N GLN A 483 -19.65 -24.48 -30.71
CA GLN A 483 -18.97 -25.71 -30.31
C GLN A 483 -19.54 -26.94 -31.03
N THR A 484 -20.86 -27.02 -31.14
CA THR A 484 -21.53 -28.11 -31.88
C THR A 484 -21.18 -28.05 -33.37
N ARG A 485 -21.13 -26.84 -33.94
CA ARG A 485 -20.75 -26.63 -35.34
C ARG A 485 -19.30 -27.00 -35.60
N ALA A 486 -18.38 -26.63 -34.70
CA ALA A 486 -16.96 -26.97 -34.79
C ALA A 486 -16.76 -28.49 -34.73
N SER A 487 -17.42 -29.18 -33.80
CA SER A 487 -17.37 -30.65 -33.71
C SER A 487 -17.88 -31.32 -35.00
N LYS A 488 -18.90 -30.76 -35.65
CA LYS A 488 -19.36 -31.26 -36.94
C LYS A 488 -18.28 -31.13 -38.02
N PHE A 489 -17.61 -29.99 -38.10
CA PHE A 489 -16.52 -29.80 -39.07
C PHE A 489 -15.32 -30.70 -38.77
N GLU A 490 -14.98 -30.93 -37.50
CA GLU A 490 -13.92 -31.89 -37.13
C GLU A 490 -14.23 -33.29 -37.64
N ASN A 491 -15.49 -33.75 -37.52
CA ASN A 491 -15.91 -35.04 -38.07
C ASN A 491 -15.81 -35.08 -39.60
N GLU A 492 -16.22 -34.01 -40.29
CA GLU A 492 -16.11 -33.91 -41.76
C GLU A 492 -14.64 -33.92 -42.21
N ILE A 493 -13.77 -33.19 -41.52
CA ILE A 493 -12.32 -33.20 -41.78
C ILE A 493 -11.74 -34.59 -41.58
N SER A 494 -12.13 -35.30 -40.51
CA SER A 494 -11.68 -36.67 -40.26
C SER A 494 -12.11 -37.65 -41.35
N ASP A 495 -13.34 -37.54 -41.88
CA ASP A 495 -13.80 -38.38 -43.00
C ASP A 495 -13.00 -38.09 -44.28
N ILE A 496 -12.74 -36.81 -44.58
CA ILE A 496 -11.93 -36.40 -45.73
C ILE A 496 -10.49 -36.94 -45.59
N GLN A 497 -9.87 -36.82 -44.42
CA GLN A 497 -8.53 -37.36 -44.16
C GLN A 497 -8.48 -38.88 -44.35
N GLN A 498 -9.52 -39.61 -43.92
CA GLN A 498 -9.59 -41.06 -44.14
C GLN A 498 -9.71 -41.43 -45.63
N ARG A 499 -10.45 -40.64 -46.41
CA ARG A 499 -10.55 -40.84 -47.88
C ARG A 499 -9.23 -40.57 -48.58
N LEU A 500 -8.51 -39.53 -48.18
CA LEU A 500 -7.16 -39.22 -48.67
C LEU A 500 -6.19 -40.39 -48.43
N GLN A 501 -6.17 -40.95 -47.21
CA GLN A 501 -5.34 -42.12 -46.92
C GLN A 501 -5.67 -43.32 -47.81
N LYS A 502 -6.96 -43.58 -48.09
CA LYS A 502 -7.37 -44.64 -49.01
C LYS A 502 -6.92 -44.37 -50.45
N MET A 503 -6.94 -43.13 -50.88
CA MET A 503 -6.46 -42.73 -52.21
C MET A 503 -4.96 -42.97 -52.33
N ASP A 504 -4.16 -42.56 -51.32
CA ASP A 504 -2.72 -42.81 -51.28
C ASP A 504 -2.37 -44.31 -51.34
N THR A 505 -3.18 -45.17 -50.71
CA THR A 505 -2.98 -46.63 -50.80
C THR A 505 -3.26 -47.17 -52.20
N LEU A 506 -4.31 -46.68 -52.86
CA LEU A 506 -4.63 -47.08 -54.24
C LEU A 506 -3.57 -46.59 -55.23
N GLU A 507 -3.02 -45.40 -55.03
CA GLU A 507 -1.91 -44.89 -55.85
C GLU A 507 -0.67 -45.79 -55.75
N LYS A 508 -0.32 -46.26 -54.54
CA LYS A 508 0.78 -47.22 -54.34
C LYS A 508 0.53 -48.56 -55.01
N GLU A 509 -0.71 -49.07 -54.96
CA GLU A 509 -1.09 -50.31 -55.66
C GLU A 509 -0.97 -50.14 -57.17
N ILE A 510 -1.44 -49.01 -57.73
CA ILE A 510 -1.30 -48.70 -59.16
C ILE A 510 0.18 -48.64 -59.55
N GLU A 511 1.03 -48.00 -58.75
CA GLU A 511 2.47 -47.91 -59.03
C GLU A 511 3.15 -49.29 -59.00
N SER A 512 2.76 -50.15 -58.05
CA SER A 512 3.24 -51.54 -57.99
C SER A 512 2.83 -52.33 -59.22
N LEU A 513 1.57 -52.20 -59.67
CA LEU A 513 1.07 -52.87 -60.86
C LEU A 513 1.75 -52.37 -62.14
N ARG A 514 2.09 -51.07 -62.22
CA ARG A 514 2.87 -50.50 -63.32
C ARG A 514 4.27 -51.08 -63.36
N TYR A 515 4.93 -51.20 -62.21
CA TYR A 515 6.25 -51.81 -62.12
C TYR A 515 6.24 -53.29 -62.54
N GLU A 516 5.22 -54.05 -62.12
CA GLU A 516 5.04 -55.45 -62.51
C GLU A 516 4.77 -55.59 -64.03
N LEU A 517 3.97 -54.69 -64.60
CA LEU A 517 3.74 -54.63 -66.04
C LEU A 517 5.02 -54.32 -66.83
N ASP A 518 5.81 -53.33 -66.42
CA ASP A 518 7.07 -52.99 -67.08
C ASP A 518 8.09 -54.14 -66.99
N SER A 519 8.09 -54.89 -65.89
CA SER A 519 8.93 -56.07 -65.72
C SER A 519 8.54 -57.22 -66.65
N THR A 520 7.23 -57.49 -66.80
CA THR A 520 6.73 -58.55 -67.69
C THR A 520 6.91 -58.19 -69.17
N VAL A 521 6.72 -56.92 -69.55
CA VAL A 521 7.04 -56.43 -70.90
C VAL A 521 8.54 -56.54 -71.19
N SER A 522 9.41 -56.26 -70.22
CA SER A 522 10.87 -56.44 -70.38
C SER A 522 11.28 -57.92 -70.54
N GLU A 523 10.61 -58.83 -69.82
CA GLU A 523 10.81 -60.29 -69.99
C GLU A 523 10.28 -60.78 -71.36
N GLU A 524 9.15 -60.27 -71.84
CA GLU A 524 8.63 -60.53 -73.18
C GLU A 524 9.52 -59.96 -74.29
N GLU A 525 10.10 -58.76 -74.13
CA GLU A 525 11.07 -58.20 -75.09
C GLU A 525 12.40 -58.99 -75.10
N SER A 526 12.84 -59.51 -73.95
CA SER A 526 14.04 -60.36 -73.86
C SER A 526 13.84 -61.77 -74.46
N SER A 527 12.60 -62.28 -74.47
CA SER A 527 12.25 -63.56 -75.08
C SER A 527 11.83 -63.46 -76.56
N SER A 528 11.37 -62.29 -77.00
CA SER A 528 11.03 -61.99 -78.40
C SER A 528 12.18 -61.40 -79.22
N GLY A 529 13.35 -61.15 -78.61
CA GLY A 529 14.60 -60.81 -79.29
C GLY A 529 15.15 -61.85 -80.30
N ASN A 530 14.40 -62.93 -80.57
CA ASN A 530 14.70 -63.92 -81.60
C ASN A 530 13.72 -63.97 -82.79
N GLU A 531 12.71 -63.09 -82.92
CA GLU A 531 11.96 -63.00 -84.19
C GLU A 531 11.62 -61.56 -84.63
N LEU A 532 11.90 -61.35 -85.92
CA LEU A 532 11.88 -60.10 -86.68
C LEU A 532 10.52 -59.40 -86.79
N HIS A 533 10.59 -58.06 -86.93
CA HIS A 533 9.79 -57.18 -87.80
C HIS A 533 8.31 -57.53 -88.04
N ARG A 534 7.39 -56.68 -87.54
CA ARG A 534 6.44 -55.92 -88.41
C ARG A 534 5.51 -54.95 -87.65
N SER A 535 5.42 -53.76 -88.23
CA SER A 535 4.26 -52.85 -88.30
C SER A 535 3.84 -52.05 -87.05
N ARG A 536 4.28 -50.79 -87.04
CA ARG A 536 3.68 -49.64 -86.33
C ARG A 536 2.17 -49.57 -86.59
N GLY A 537 1.37 -49.57 -85.51
CA GLY A 537 -0.06 -49.27 -85.51
C GLY A 537 -0.34 -48.12 -84.54
N PHE A 538 -0.69 -46.97 -85.10
CA PHE A 538 -1.01 -45.71 -84.42
C PHE A 538 -2.48 -45.73 -83.98
N TRP A 539 -2.79 -45.56 -82.70
CA TRP A 539 -4.17 -45.31 -82.25
C TRP A 539 -4.22 -44.22 -81.16
N ARG A 540 -4.81 -43.09 -81.53
CA ARG A 540 -5.30 -42.02 -80.64
C ARG A 540 -6.67 -42.43 -80.09
N TRP A 541 -6.94 -42.10 -78.82
CA TRP A 541 -8.30 -41.96 -78.32
C TRP A 541 -8.50 -40.55 -77.74
N ASN A 542 -9.53 -39.88 -78.26
CA ASN A 542 -10.19 -38.71 -77.66
C ASN A 542 -11.36 -39.24 -76.82
N GLY A 543 -11.62 -38.62 -75.66
CA GLY A 543 -12.79 -38.89 -74.83
C GLY A 543 -12.59 -38.32 -73.44
#